data_AF-A0A3D3F609-F1
#
_entry.id   AF-A0A3D3F609-F1
#
_cell.length_a   1.000
_cell.length_b   1.000
_cell.length_c   1.000
_cell.angle_alpha   90.00
_cell.angle_beta   90.00
_cell.angle_gamma   90.00
#
_symmetry.space_group_name_H-M   'P 1'
#
loop_
_entity.id
_entity.type
_entity.pdbx_description
1 polymer ?
#
loop_
_entity_poly.entity_id
_entity_poly.type
_entity_poly.pdbx_seq_one_letter_code
_entity_poly.pdbx_strand_id
1 'polypeptide(L)'
;MKKILFFCLICLMVSCRIGFAQKSIVTADPLENRFLDPPTNVKPYVWWHWMGPNFSKEGITKDLDAMKDTGIGGATIFNITSSVQESHAPMLNNPWPEQIFRSPAYWKAIRFAAEEAQRLGLEIGLHNTPGYATTGGPWIDEKRSMQQIVWSETSIIGGKMISLTLRKPDLPGTLDWGSSKRKATLYKDIAVIAIPTDRIVMLKEIINLTDKMDESGKLEWEAPKGDWIIFRIGHAPTMADPHPLPDDLMGKSYEVDKITAEYNKFHWKTVLNPLKEHIGTYLGKSFKHILIDSYEARQQNWSETFREEFMKRKGYDPIPWI
;
A
#
# COMPACT_ATOMS: atom_id res chain seq x y z
N MET A 1 25.46 106.83 -27.80
CA MET A 1 26.76 106.34 -27.29
C MET A 1 26.74 104.80 -27.31
N LYS A 2 27.67 104.18 -28.06
CA LYS A 2 28.29 102.82 -27.93
C LYS A 2 27.36 101.61 -27.63
N LYS A 3 27.04 100.76 -28.63
CA LYS A 3 27.75 99.54 -29.14
C LYS A 3 27.68 98.30 -28.22
N ILE A 4 27.09 97.21 -28.75
CA ILE A 4 27.49 95.76 -28.77
C ILE A 4 26.18 94.93 -28.90
N LEU A 5 25.72 94.53 -30.09
CA LEU A 5 26.10 93.37 -30.95
C LEU A 5 25.85 91.97 -30.34
N PHE A 6 24.91 91.25 -30.95
CA PHE A 6 25.04 89.85 -31.42
C PHE A 6 25.15 88.71 -30.38
N PHE A 7 24.04 88.00 -30.11
CA PHE A 7 24.05 86.52 -30.07
C PHE A 7 22.61 85.94 -30.13
N CYS A 8 22.37 85.15 -31.19
CA CYS A 8 21.39 84.05 -31.32
C CYS A 8 19.92 84.33 -30.93
N LEU A 9 18.93 84.52 -31.82
CA LEU A 9 18.59 83.77 -33.04
C LEU A 9 19.18 82.35 -33.12
N ILE A 10 18.65 81.43 -32.32
CA ILE A 10 18.45 79.98 -32.57
C ILE A 10 17.80 79.41 -31.30
N CYS A 11 16.63 78.81 -31.48
CA CYS A 11 15.87 77.91 -30.60
C CYS A 11 14.39 78.29 -30.51
N LEU A 12 13.78 78.51 -31.68
CA LEU A 12 12.36 78.29 -31.92
C LEU A 12 12.23 76.86 -32.46
N MET A 13 12.31 75.85 -31.59
CA MET A 13 11.95 74.48 -31.94
C MET A 13 11.39 73.73 -30.72
N VAL A 14 10.10 73.40 -30.85
CA VAL A 14 9.48 72.15 -30.39
C VAL A 14 9.55 71.86 -28.88
N SER A 15 8.55 72.36 -28.16
CA SER A 15 8.02 71.66 -26.98
C SER A 15 6.54 71.36 -27.19
N CYS A 16 6.24 70.66 -28.28
CA CYS A 16 5.00 69.91 -28.38
C CYS A 16 5.10 68.77 -27.36
N ARG A 17 4.44 68.92 -26.22
CA ARG A 17 4.30 67.85 -25.23
C ARG A 17 3.44 66.76 -25.85
N ILE A 18 4.07 65.84 -26.56
CA ILE A 18 3.50 64.53 -26.83
C ILE A 18 3.39 63.87 -25.46
N GLY A 19 2.19 63.92 -24.89
CA GLY A 19 1.82 63.07 -23.78
C GLY A 19 1.87 61.64 -24.29
N PHE A 20 3.02 60.98 -24.09
CA PHE A 20 3.06 59.53 -24.10
C PHE A 20 2.19 59.08 -22.93
N ALA A 21 0.91 58.84 -23.20
CA ALA A 21 0.12 57.95 -22.39
C ALA A 21 0.85 56.60 -22.45
N GLN A 22 1.68 56.33 -21.45
CA GLN A 22 2.13 54.99 -21.15
C GLN A 22 0.85 54.19 -20.92
N LYS A 23 0.38 53.46 -21.94
CA LYS A 23 -0.48 52.31 -21.71
C LYS A 23 0.35 51.44 -20.78
N SER A 24 0.10 51.50 -19.48
CA SER A 24 0.52 50.43 -18.59
C SER A 24 -0.15 49.20 -19.17
N ILE A 25 0.63 48.37 -19.84
CA ILE A 25 0.25 46.99 -20.06
C ILE A 25 0.17 46.45 -18.64
N VAL A 26 -1.02 46.48 -18.05
CA VAL A 26 -1.32 45.68 -16.88
C VAL A 26 -1.26 44.26 -17.42
N THR A 27 -0.06 43.70 -17.45
CA THR A 27 0.11 42.25 -17.57
C THR A 27 -0.62 41.73 -16.35
N ALA A 28 -1.82 41.22 -16.54
CA ALA A 28 -2.62 40.63 -15.47
C ALA A 28 -1.70 39.75 -14.62
N ASP A 29 -1.70 40.00 -13.31
CA ASP A 29 -0.80 39.35 -12.38
C ASP A 29 -0.92 37.83 -12.58
N PRO A 30 0.17 37.08 -12.80
CA PRO A 30 0.14 35.63 -12.86
C PRO A 30 -0.63 35.00 -11.70
N LEU A 31 -0.68 35.65 -10.52
CA LEU A 31 -1.46 35.19 -9.38
C LEU A 31 -2.96 35.45 -9.54
N GLU A 32 -3.37 36.64 -9.98
CA GLU A 32 -4.79 36.98 -10.21
C GLU A 32 -5.40 36.07 -11.28
N ASN A 33 -4.68 35.86 -12.39
CA ASN A 33 -5.12 34.92 -13.44
C ASN A 33 -5.24 33.49 -12.93
N ARG A 34 -4.27 33.01 -12.14
CA ARG A 34 -4.31 31.66 -11.54
C ARG A 34 -5.37 31.52 -10.45
N PHE A 35 -5.82 32.62 -9.86
CA PHE A 35 -6.90 32.62 -8.89
C PHE A 35 -8.27 32.59 -9.59
N LEU A 36 -8.43 33.36 -10.68
CA LEU A 36 -9.65 33.39 -11.49
C LEU A 36 -9.83 32.14 -12.36
N ASP A 37 -8.74 31.58 -12.88
CA ASP A 37 -8.72 30.32 -13.64
C ASP A 37 -7.64 29.37 -13.09
N PRO A 38 -7.95 28.62 -12.02
CA PRO A 38 -6.99 27.73 -11.40
C PRO A 38 -6.55 26.60 -12.32
N PRO A 39 -5.24 26.28 -12.41
CA PRO A 39 -4.76 25.14 -13.20
C PRO A 39 -5.26 23.79 -12.63
N THR A 40 -5.30 22.74 -13.45
CA THR A 40 -5.82 21.40 -13.05
C THR A 40 -5.20 20.87 -11.76
N ASN A 41 -3.90 21.06 -11.54
CA ASN A 41 -3.16 20.50 -10.41
C ASN A 41 -3.50 21.13 -9.04
N VAL A 42 -4.30 22.19 -8.99
CA VAL A 42 -4.81 22.77 -7.73
C VAL A 42 -6.30 22.56 -7.54
N LYS A 43 -6.97 21.93 -8.50
CA LYS A 43 -8.40 21.58 -8.40
C LYS A 43 -8.56 20.34 -7.53
N PRO A 44 -9.69 20.20 -6.82
CA PRO A 44 -9.95 19.02 -6.01
C PRO A 44 -10.02 17.75 -6.87
N TYR A 45 -9.60 16.63 -6.30
CA TYR A 45 -9.77 15.32 -6.87
C TYR A 45 -10.86 14.55 -6.14
N VAL A 46 -11.40 13.52 -6.78
CA VAL A 46 -12.40 12.63 -6.20
C VAL A 46 -11.93 11.18 -6.16
N TRP A 47 -12.49 10.39 -5.25
CA TRP A 47 -12.38 8.95 -5.30
C TRP A 47 -13.40 8.40 -6.29
N TRP A 48 -12.93 7.56 -7.21
CA TRP A 48 -13.75 6.97 -8.25
C TRP A 48 -13.71 5.45 -8.11
N HIS A 49 -14.65 4.94 -7.32
CA HIS A 49 -14.75 3.53 -7.01
C HIS A 49 -15.39 2.78 -8.18
N TRP A 50 -14.62 1.89 -8.78
CA TRP A 50 -15.14 0.90 -9.71
C TRP A 50 -15.63 -0.30 -8.91
N MET A 51 -16.94 -0.42 -8.81
CA MET A 51 -17.64 -1.45 -8.03
C MET A 51 -17.60 -2.79 -8.78
N GLY A 52 -16.61 -3.62 -8.47
CA GLY A 52 -16.37 -4.90 -9.14
C GLY A 52 -16.30 -4.75 -10.67
N PRO A 53 -17.11 -5.51 -11.43
CA PRO A 53 -17.11 -5.48 -12.89
C PRO A 53 -17.93 -4.32 -13.50
N ASN A 54 -18.53 -3.45 -12.68
CA ASN A 54 -19.53 -2.47 -13.09
C ASN A 54 -18.89 -1.18 -13.65
N PHE A 55 -18.21 -1.30 -14.79
CA PHE A 55 -17.67 -0.17 -15.55
C PHE A 55 -17.98 -0.33 -17.03
N SER A 56 -18.12 0.78 -17.75
CA SER A 56 -18.31 0.79 -19.20
C SER A 56 -17.63 2.01 -19.80
N LYS A 57 -17.28 1.96 -21.09
CA LYS A 57 -16.70 3.12 -21.77
C LYS A 57 -17.67 4.32 -21.78
N GLU A 58 -18.94 4.07 -22.01
CA GLU A 58 -19.97 5.12 -21.99
C GLU A 58 -20.07 5.78 -20.61
N GLY A 59 -20.04 4.99 -19.52
CA GLY A 59 -20.03 5.51 -18.16
C GLY A 59 -18.76 6.31 -17.86
N ILE A 60 -17.59 5.80 -18.25
CA ILE A 60 -16.30 6.48 -18.08
C ILE A 60 -16.30 7.86 -18.75
N THR A 61 -16.77 7.97 -19.99
CA THR A 61 -16.88 9.26 -20.68
C THR A 61 -17.82 10.21 -19.93
N LYS A 62 -19.02 9.74 -19.56
CA LYS A 62 -20.01 10.57 -18.85
C LYS A 62 -19.51 11.05 -17.48
N ASP A 63 -18.85 10.17 -16.71
CA ASP A 63 -18.28 10.50 -15.41
C ASP A 63 -17.19 11.57 -15.54
N LEU A 64 -16.26 11.41 -16.48
CA LEU A 64 -15.15 12.35 -16.67
C LEU A 64 -15.62 13.69 -17.26
N ASP A 65 -16.58 13.69 -18.20
CA ASP A 65 -17.21 14.92 -18.69
C ASP A 65 -17.89 15.68 -17.53
N ALA A 66 -18.64 14.98 -16.67
CA ALA A 66 -19.27 15.60 -15.50
C ALA A 66 -18.24 16.14 -14.50
N MET A 67 -17.13 15.45 -14.27
CA MET A 67 -16.02 15.95 -13.44
C MET A 67 -15.44 17.24 -14.03
N LYS A 68 -15.21 17.28 -15.35
CA LYS A 68 -14.71 18.47 -16.03
C LYS A 68 -15.67 19.65 -15.89
N ASP A 69 -16.96 19.44 -16.16
CA ASP A 69 -18.00 20.46 -16.15
C ASP A 69 -18.22 21.06 -14.76
N THR A 70 -17.97 20.28 -13.70
CA THR A 70 -18.10 20.71 -12.30
C THR A 70 -16.80 21.28 -11.71
N GLY A 71 -15.71 21.34 -12.48
CA GLY A 71 -14.44 21.91 -12.05
C GLY A 71 -13.56 20.98 -11.20
N ILE A 72 -13.83 19.67 -11.20
CA ILE A 72 -12.94 18.66 -10.63
C ILE A 72 -11.67 18.56 -11.49
N GLY A 73 -10.51 18.40 -10.85
CA GLY A 73 -9.21 18.30 -11.54
C GLY A 73 -8.82 16.88 -11.92
N GLY A 74 -9.41 15.88 -11.26
CA GLY A 74 -8.93 14.53 -11.36
C GLY A 74 -9.65 13.51 -10.48
N ALA A 75 -9.24 12.25 -10.61
CA ALA A 75 -9.81 11.16 -9.85
C ALA A 75 -8.79 10.06 -9.53
N THR A 76 -8.99 9.37 -8.40
CA THR A 76 -8.25 8.14 -8.08
C THR A 76 -9.18 6.95 -8.22
N ILE A 77 -8.81 6.01 -9.09
CA ILE A 77 -9.56 4.77 -9.30
C ILE A 77 -9.27 3.78 -8.16
N PHE A 78 -10.33 3.25 -7.57
CA PHE A 78 -10.29 2.14 -6.61
C PHE A 78 -11.05 0.95 -7.17
N ASN A 79 -10.51 -0.26 -7.04
CA ASN A 79 -11.15 -1.49 -7.53
C ASN A 79 -11.74 -2.23 -6.35
N ILE A 80 -13.02 -2.03 -6.05
CA ILE A 80 -13.64 -2.54 -4.84
C ILE A 80 -14.69 -3.62 -5.12
N THR A 81 -15.27 -4.20 -4.07
CA THR A 81 -16.32 -5.23 -4.18
C THR A 81 -17.51 -4.77 -5.05
N SER A 82 -18.25 -5.73 -5.62
CA SER A 82 -19.43 -5.49 -6.46
C SER A 82 -20.68 -5.09 -5.64
N SER A 83 -20.66 -5.21 -4.31
CA SER A 83 -21.79 -4.95 -3.42
C SER A 83 -21.62 -3.71 -2.54
N VAL A 84 -22.73 -3.07 -2.18
CA VAL A 84 -22.77 -1.87 -1.31
C VAL A 84 -22.84 -2.26 0.18
N GLN A 85 -22.88 -3.56 0.50
CA GLN A 85 -22.89 -4.03 1.89
C GLN A 85 -21.46 -4.19 2.39
N GLU A 86 -21.22 -3.85 3.65
CA GLU A 86 -19.92 -3.95 4.33
C GLU A 86 -19.32 -5.36 4.30
N SER A 87 -20.13 -6.37 4.01
CA SER A 87 -19.73 -7.75 3.85
C SER A 87 -19.65 -8.12 2.37
N HIS A 88 -18.50 -8.67 1.98
CA HIS A 88 -18.14 -9.32 0.70
C HIS A 88 -19.16 -10.34 0.17
N ALA A 89 -20.40 -9.93 -0.13
CA ALA A 89 -21.39 -10.77 -0.75
C ALA A 89 -21.25 -10.61 -2.28
N PRO A 90 -20.91 -11.67 -3.02
CA PRO A 90 -20.76 -11.56 -4.45
C PRO A 90 -22.09 -11.22 -5.11
N MET A 91 -22.05 -10.46 -6.20
CA MET A 91 -23.24 -10.25 -7.01
C MET A 91 -23.63 -11.58 -7.68
N LEU A 92 -24.77 -12.15 -7.29
CA LEU A 92 -25.20 -13.48 -7.77
C LEU A 92 -25.41 -13.54 -9.29
N ASN A 93 -25.74 -12.41 -9.92
CA ASN A 93 -25.96 -12.28 -11.36
C ASN A 93 -25.06 -11.20 -11.95
N ASN A 94 -23.76 -11.48 -12.10
CA ASN A 94 -22.83 -10.57 -12.79
C ASN A 94 -23.11 -10.54 -14.31
N PRO A 95 -23.61 -9.43 -14.89
CA PRO A 95 -23.85 -9.34 -16.33
C PRO A 95 -22.56 -9.14 -17.15
N TRP A 96 -21.42 -8.89 -16.49
CA TRP A 96 -20.12 -8.67 -17.11
C TRP A 96 -19.02 -9.60 -16.52
N PRO A 97 -19.15 -10.93 -16.70
CA PRO A 97 -18.22 -11.90 -16.11
C PRO A 97 -16.78 -11.77 -16.63
N GLU A 98 -16.58 -11.18 -17.80
CA GLU A 98 -15.25 -10.96 -18.40
C GLU A 98 -14.58 -9.64 -17.95
N GLN A 99 -15.29 -8.78 -17.21
CA GLN A 99 -14.80 -7.46 -16.76
C GLN A 99 -14.16 -7.51 -15.36
N ILE A 100 -13.59 -8.64 -14.99
CA ILE A 100 -12.92 -8.82 -13.69
C ILE A 100 -11.58 -8.07 -13.62
N PHE A 101 -11.06 -7.92 -12.40
CA PHE A 101 -9.83 -7.18 -12.13
C PHE A 101 -8.66 -7.71 -12.98
N ARG A 102 -7.97 -6.80 -13.67
CA ARG A 102 -6.83 -7.11 -14.57
C ARG A 102 -7.14 -8.05 -15.75
N SER A 103 -8.40 -8.26 -16.10
CA SER A 103 -8.76 -8.91 -17.37
C SER A 103 -8.38 -8.03 -18.58
N PRO A 104 -8.38 -8.57 -19.81
CA PRO A 104 -8.21 -7.76 -21.02
C PRO A 104 -9.24 -6.63 -21.13
N ALA A 105 -10.47 -6.82 -20.63
CA ALA A 105 -11.50 -5.78 -20.63
C ALA A 105 -11.18 -4.67 -19.62
N TYR A 106 -10.72 -5.02 -18.43
CA TYR A 106 -10.26 -4.06 -17.42
C TYR A 106 -9.13 -3.18 -17.95
N TRP A 107 -8.09 -3.77 -18.55
CA TRP A 107 -6.96 -2.98 -19.06
C TRP A 107 -7.34 -2.05 -20.21
N LYS A 108 -8.28 -2.49 -21.07
CA LYS A 108 -8.88 -1.61 -22.10
C LYS A 108 -9.64 -0.45 -21.48
N ALA A 109 -10.36 -0.66 -20.38
CA ALA A 109 -11.09 0.38 -19.66
C ALA A 109 -10.15 1.37 -18.96
N ILE A 110 -9.11 0.89 -18.27
CA ILE A 110 -8.09 1.76 -17.63
C ILE A 110 -7.39 2.65 -18.67
N ARG A 111 -7.00 2.07 -19.81
CA ARG A 111 -6.41 2.84 -20.91
C ARG A 111 -7.38 3.88 -21.46
N PHE A 112 -8.65 3.51 -21.64
CA PHE A 112 -9.69 4.42 -22.11
C PHE A 112 -9.95 5.58 -21.13
N ALA A 113 -9.97 5.32 -19.82
CA ALA A 113 -10.07 6.36 -18.81
C ALA A 113 -8.88 7.34 -18.86
N ALA A 114 -7.66 6.83 -19.07
CA ALA A 114 -6.47 7.69 -19.22
C ALA A 114 -6.52 8.53 -20.50
N GLU A 115 -7.05 7.98 -21.60
CA GLU A 115 -7.28 8.70 -22.86
C GLU A 115 -8.30 9.83 -22.69
N GLU A 116 -9.45 9.54 -22.09
CA GLU A 116 -10.50 10.53 -21.82
C GLU A 116 -10.05 11.63 -20.85
N ALA A 117 -9.30 11.26 -19.81
CA ALA A 117 -8.69 12.22 -18.91
C ALA A 117 -7.72 13.15 -19.67
N GLN A 118 -6.94 12.63 -20.62
CA GLN A 118 -6.08 13.45 -21.47
C GLN A 118 -6.89 14.40 -22.35
N ARG A 119 -7.98 13.93 -22.96
CA ARG A 119 -8.89 14.75 -23.79
C ARG A 119 -9.44 15.94 -23.01
N LEU A 120 -9.77 15.74 -21.74
CA LEU A 120 -10.40 16.74 -20.88
C LEU A 120 -9.41 17.61 -20.09
N GLY A 121 -8.11 17.25 -20.11
CA GLY A 121 -7.09 17.89 -19.27
C GLY A 121 -7.28 17.61 -17.78
N LEU A 122 -7.77 16.41 -17.45
CA LEU A 122 -7.89 15.86 -16.11
C LEU A 122 -6.69 14.96 -15.78
N GLU A 123 -6.47 14.76 -14.48
CA GLU A 123 -5.41 13.88 -13.96
C GLU A 123 -6.04 12.72 -13.20
N ILE A 124 -5.80 11.49 -13.64
CA ILE A 124 -6.26 10.29 -12.96
C ILE A 124 -5.11 9.50 -12.35
N GLY A 125 -5.46 8.63 -11.41
CA GLY A 125 -4.53 7.69 -10.79
C GLY A 125 -5.25 6.44 -10.33
N LEU A 126 -4.53 5.59 -9.61
CA LEU A 126 -5.03 4.29 -9.16
C LEU A 126 -4.55 4.01 -7.74
N HIS A 127 -5.38 3.33 -6.95
CA HIS A 127 -4.93 2.73 -5.71
C HIS A 127 -3.95 1.57 -5.96
N ASN A 128 -2.92 1.40 -5.13
CA ASN A 128 -1.84 0.42 -5.41
C ASN A 128 -2.31 -1.05 -5.33
N THR A 129 -3.46 -1.33 -4.74
CA THR A 129 -4.00 -2.67 -4.53
C THR A 129 -5.52 -2.70 -4.83
N PRO A 130 -6.11 -3.86 -5.20
CA PRO A 130 -7.56 -4.02 -5.11
C PRO A 130 -8.07 -3.75 -3.68
N GLY A 131 -9.30 -3.25 -3.56
CA GLY A 131 -9.82 -2.68 -2.32
C GLY A 131 -9.39 -1.21 -2.13
N TYR A 132 -9.55 -0.73 -0.91
CA TYR A 132 -9.07 0.58 -0.47
C TYR A 132 -7.86 0.49 0.47
N ALA A 133 -7.55 -0.67 1.06
CA ALA A 133 -6.41 -0.78 1.98
C ALA A 133 -5.81 -2.19 1.93
N THR A 134 -4.50 -2.40 2.08
CA THR A 134 -3.41 -1.39 2.03
C THR A 134 -2.40 -1.75 0.94
N THR A 135 -1.69 -2.88 1.02
CA THR A 135 -0.63 -3.23 0.05
C THR A 135 -0.56 -4.74 -0.18
N GLY A 136 -1.44 -5.26 -1.03
CA GLY A 136 -1.47 -6.69 -1.33
C GLY A 136 -2.06 -7.03 -2.69
N GLY A 137 -2.43 -8.29 -2.86
CA GLY A 137 -3.12 -8.78 -4.04
C GLY A 137 -2.91 -10.27 -4.29
N PRO A 138 -3.50 -10.82 -5.36
CA PRO A 138 -3.45 -12.25 -5.67
C PRO A 138 -2.06 -12.78 -6.07
N TRP A 139 -1.09 -11.89 -6.28
CA TRP A 139 0.29 -12.23 -6.58
C TRP A 139 1.15 -12.47 -5.36
N ILE A 140 0.67 -12.14 -4.16
CA ILE A 140 1.34 -12.41 -2.89
C ILE A 140 0.99 -13.84 -2.48
N ASP A 141 1.99 -14.61 -2.04
CA ASP A 141 1.78 -15.92 -1.41
C ASP A 141 2.01 -15.82 0.09
N GLU A 142 1.75 -16.91 0.82
CA GLU A 142 1.94 -16.97 2.26
C GLU A 142 3.37 -16.58 2.69
N LYS A 143 4.40 -16.98 1.92
CA LYS A 143 5.80 -16.63 2.21
C LYS A 143 6.04 -15.12 2.14
N ARG A 144 5.46 -14.45 1.14
CA ARG A 144 5.62 -13.01 0.91
C ARG A 144 4.61 -12.16 1.68
N SER A 145 3.72 -12.77 2.45
CA SER A 145 2.68 -12.08 3.21
C SER A 145 3.14 -11.63 4.60
N MET A 146 2.37 -10.76 5.25
CA MET A 146 2.59 -10.36 6.65
C MET A 146 2.68 -11.59 7.57
N GLN A 147 3.73 -11.66 8.40
CA GLN A 147 3.95 -12.78 9.33
C GLN A 147 3.69 -12.37 10.79
N GLN A 148 3.34 -13.35 11.62
CA GLN A 148 3.27 -13.19 13.07
C GLN A 148 3.91 -14.36 13.82
N ILE A 149 4.40 -14.09 15.03
CA ILE A 149 4.86 -15.10 15.98
C ILE A 149 3.65 -15.94 16.43
N VAL A 150 3.86 -17.25 16.46
CA VAL A 150 2.93 -18.26 17.00
C VAL A 150 3.72 -19.23 17.88
N TRP A 151 3.10 -19.78 18.91
CA TRP A 151 3.80 -20.68 19.82
C TRP A 151 2.90 -21.78 20.38
N SER A 152 3.53 -22.88 20.77
CA SER A 152 2.90 -23.95 21.53
C SER A 152 3.66 -24.18 22.83
N GLU A 153 2.93 -24.65 23.84
CA GLU A 153 3.47 -24.87 25.18
C GLU A 153 3.41 -26.35 25.55
N THR A 154 4.46 -26.81 26.24
CA THR A 154 4.56 -28.15 26.83
C THR A 154 5.18 -28.05 28.23
N SER A 155 4.41 -28.39 29.26
CA SER A 155 4.92 -28.48 30.64
C SER A 155 5.64 -29.80 30.87
N ILE A 156 6.79 -29.75 31.53
CA ILE A 156 7.56 -30.94 31.94
C ILE A 156 8.09 -30.82 33.36
N ILE A 157 8.35 -31.96 33.97
CA ILE A 157 9.08 -32.07 35.24
C ILE A 157 10.50 -32.53 34.91
N GLY A 158 11.49 -31.72 35.27
CA GLY A 158 12.90 -31.98 35.00
C GLY A 158 13.56 -32.94 36.01
N GLY A 159 14.88 -32.98 36.00
CA GLY A 159 15.69 -33.96 36.73
C GLY A 159 15.77 -35.32 36.03
N LYS A 160 15.50 -35.35 34.71
CA LYS A 160 15.50 -36.55 33.87
C LYS A 160 15.73 -36.19 32.40
N MET A 161 16.08 -37.19 31.61
CA MET A 161 16.06 -37.07 30.15
C MET A 161 14.62 -36.91 29.66
N ILE A 162 14.37 -35.84 28.91
CA ILE A 162 13.13 -35.57 28.20
C ILE A 162 13.31 -35.99 26.76
N SER A 163 12.45 -36.90 26.29
CA SER A 163 12.36 -37.30 24.89
C SER A 163 10.89 -37.32 24.48
N LEU A 164 10.47 -36.30 23.73
CA LEU A 164 9.09 -36.14 23.27
C LEU A 164 9.03 -35.33 21.98
N THR A 165 7.94 -35.46 21.23
CA THR A 165 7.68 -34.63 20.05
C THR A 165 6.89 -33.39 20.45
N LEU A 166 7.48 -32.20 20.29
CA LEU A 166 6.81 -30.93 20.56
C LEU A 166 5.78 -30.66 19.46
N ARG A 167 4.52 -30.40 19.85
CA ARG A 167 3.46 -30.04 18.90
C ARG A 167 3.76 -28.70 18.22
N LYS A 168 3.36 -28.54 16.97
CA LYS A 168 3.32 -27.22 16.32
C LYS A 168 2.19 -26.37 16.93
N PRO A 169 2.30 -25.03 16.89
CA PRO A 169 1.22 -24.14 17.30
C PRO A 169 -0.01 -24.24 16.41
N ASP A 170 -1.14 -23.77 16.93
CA ASP A 170 -2.31 -23.48 16.11
C ASP A 170 -2.00 -22.32 15.16
N LEU A 171 -2.27 -22.54 13.87
CA LEU A 171 -1.97 -21.55 12.85
C LEU A 171 -3.11 -20.55 12.66
N PRO A 172 -2.80 -19.29 12.34
CA PRO A 172 -3.79 -18.24 12.14
C PRO A 172 -4.76 -18.57 11.00
N GLY A 173 -5.97 -18.02 11.07
CA GLY A 173 -6.95 -18.06 9.98
C GLY A 173 -7.42 -16.68 9.57
N THR A 174 -8.13 -16.60 8.45
CA THR A 174 -8.76 -15.36 8.01
C THR A 174 -9.79 -14.90 9.04
N LEU A 175 -9.76 -13.61 9.39
CA LEU A 175 -10.50 -13.08 10.53
C LEU A 175 -11.81 -12.38 10.14
N ASP A 176 -12.07 -12.18 8.85
CA ASP A 176 -13.12 -11.27 8.37
C ASP A 176 -14.42 -11.97 7.95
N TRP A 177 -15.53 -11.25 8.14
CA TRP A 177 -16.86 -11.64 7.67
C TRP A 177 -16.90 -11.65 6.14
N GLY A 178 -17.20 -12.81 5.54
CA GLY A 178 -17.12 -13.03 4.10
C GLY A 178 -15.74 -13.49 3.60
N SER A 179 -14.74 -13.61 4.48
CA SER A 179 -13.48 -14.24 4.13
C SER A 179 -13.66 -15.75 3.87
N SER A 180 -12.81 -16.29 3.00
CA SER A 180 -12.76 -17.71 2.59
C SER A 180 -12.58 -18.76 3.70
N LYS A 181 -12.63 -18.39 4.99
CA LYS A 181 -12.37 -19.25 6.16
C LYS A 181 -11.10 -20.10 6.00
N ARG A 182 -10.03 -19.50 5.48
CA ARG A 182 -8.75 -20.19 5.24
C ARG A 182 -7.89 -20.14 6.49
N LYS A 183 -7.08 -21.18 6.71
CA LYS A 183 -5.98 -21.17 7.68
C LYS A 183 -4.65 -21.08 6.95
N ALA A 184 -3.67 -20.49 7.60
CA ALA A 184 -2.29 -20.53 7.16
C ALA A 184 -1.81 -21.98 7.04
N THR A 185 -1.02 -22.23 6.01
CA THR A 185 -0.40 -23.54 5.73
C THR A 185 1.10 -23.49 5.96
N LEU A 186 1.71 -22.32 5.86
CA LEU A 186 3.09 -22.04 6.15
C LEU A 186 3.32 -21.89 7.65
N TYR A 187 4.34 -22.59 8.14
CA TYR A 187 4.88 -22.46 9.49
C TYR A 187 6.39 -22.65 9.44
N LYS A 188 7.13 -21.84 10.18
CA LYS A 188 8.59 -21.98 10.33
C LYS A 188 9.00 -21.75 11.77
N ASP A 189 9.78 -22.69 12.31
CA ASP A 189 10.34 -22.58 13.66
C ASP A 189 11.29 -21.38 13.75
N ILE A 190 11.23 -20.65 14.87
CA ILE A 190 12.13 -19.58 15.25
C ILE A 190 13.09 -20.07 16.32
N ALA A 191 12.54 -20.61 17.41
CA ALA A 191 13.28 -21.07 18.56
C ALA A 191 12.47 -22.06 19.40
N VAL A 192 13.18 -22.91 20.16
CA VAL A 192 12.61 -23.67 21.27
C VAL A 192 13.22 -23.16 22.56
N ILE A 193 12.40 -22.67 23.48
CA ILE A 193 12.84 -22.03 24.72
C ILE A 193 12.22 -22.75 25.92
N ALA A 194 13.01 -23.02 26.95
CA ALA A 194 12.51 -23.52 28.23
C ALA A 194 12.70 -22.49 29.34
N ILE A 195 11.66 -22.30 30.14
CA ILE A 195 11.68 -21.43 31.33
C ILE A 195 11.14 -22.16 32.57
N PRO A 196 11.65 -21.85 33.78
CA PRO A 196 11.05 -22.33 35.02
C PRO A 196 9.70 -21.64 35.28
N THR A 197 8.78 -22.32 35.96
CA THR A 197 7.35 -21.92 36.00
C THR A 197 6.89 -21.29 37.31
N ASP A 198 7.69 -21.33 38.36
CA ASP A 198 7.28 -21.03 39.73
C ASP A 198 7.67 -19.62 40.21
N ARG A 199 8.28 -18.80 39.34
CA ARG A 199 8.85 -17.50 39.71
C ARG A 199 9.02 -16.57 38.52
N ILE A 200 9.35 -15.32 38.83
CA ILE A 200 9.90 -14.38 37.84
C ILE A 200 11.20 -14.96 37.29
N VAL A 201 11.23 -15.16 35.98
CA VAL A 201 12.36 -15.80 35.29
C VAL A 201 13.44 -14.76 34.99
N MET A 202 14.65 -14.98 35.49
CA MET A 202 15.80 -14.17 35.09
C MET A 202 16.29 -14.60 33.72
N LEU A 203 16.79 -13.66 32.89
CA LEU A 203 17.28 -13.96 31.54
C LEU A 203 18.29 -15.12 31.47
N LYS A 204 19.13 -15.25 32.50
CA LYS A 204 20.15 -16.32 32.63
C LYS A 204 19.57 -17.72 32.88
N GLU A 205 18.31 -17.82 33.29
CA GLU A 205 17.60 -19.07 33.56
C GLU A 205 16.85 -19.60 32.34
N ILE A 206 16.75 -18.79 31.29
CA ILE A 206 16.13 -19.17 30.02
C ILE A 206 17.09 -20.09 29.27
N ILE A 207 16.62 -21.28 28.91
CA ILE A 207 17.41 -22.27 28.19
C ILE A 207 16.94 -22.34 26.74
N ASN A 208 17.86 -22.05 25.81
CA ASN A 208 17.60 -22.25 24.39
C ASN A 208 17.83 -23.73 24.01
N LEU A 209 16.75 -24.39 23.61
CA LEU A 209 16.68 -25.80 23.23
C LEU A 209 16.56 -25.98 21.71
N THR A 210 16.73 -24.93 20.91
CA THR A 210 16.54 -24.98 19.46
C THR A 210 17.39 -26.09 18.82
N ASP A 211 18.66 -26.19 19.20
CA ASP A 211 19.59 -27.23 18.69
C ASP A 211 19.35 -28.62 19.29
N LYS A 212 18.36 -28.77 20.18
CA LYS A 212 17.96 -30.03 20.80
C LYS A 212 16.68 -30.62 20.20
N MET A 213 16.02 -29.87 19.31
CA MET A 213 14.85 -30.33 18.57
C MET A 213 15.26 -30.65 17.13
N ASP A 214 14.93 -31.85 16.65
CA ASP A 214 15.13 -32.22 15.25
C ASP A 214 14.02 -31.68 14.32
N GLU A 215 14.16 -31.90 13.02
CA GLU A 215 13.19 -31.46 12.00
C GLU A 215 11.80 -32.10 12.16
N SER A 216 11.71 -33.28 12.79
CA SER A 216 10.43 -33.92 13.10
C SER A 216 9.71 -33.28 14.29
N GLY A 217 10.42 -32.41 15.03
CA GLY A 217 9.96 -31.81 16.28
C GLY A 217 10.28 -32.65 17.51
N LYS A 218 11.10 -33.70 17.39
CA LYS A 218 11.54 -34.52 18.53
C LYS A 218 12.59 -33.74 19.32
N LEU A 219 12.29 -33.47 20.58
CA LEU A 219 13.21 -32.86 21.53
C LEU A 219 13.92 -33.94 22.33
N GLU A 220 15.24 -33.83 22.44
CA GLU A 220 16.05 -34.62 23.39
C GLU A 220 16.85 -33.70 24.31
N TRP A 221 16.50 -33.69 25.60
CA TRP A 221 17.05 -32.75 26.55
C TRP A 221 17.19 -33.34 27.96
N GLU A 222 18.40 -33.30 28.52
CA GLU A 222 18.64 -33.58 29.94
C GLU A 222 18.20 -32.39 30.79
N ALA A 223 16.92 -32.39 31.19
CA ALA A 223 16.31 -31.26 31.87
C ALA A 223 16.80 -31.15 33.33
N PRO A 224 17.27 -29.97 33.79
CA PRO A 224 17.61 -29.76 35.19
C PRO A 224 16.41 -29.96 36.11
N LYS A 225 16.66 -30.33 37.37
CA LYS A 225 15.58 -30.51 38.37
C LYS A 225 14.75 -29.21 38.50
N GLY A 226 13.43 -29.36 38.47
CA GLY A 226 12.46 -28.26 38.56
C GLY A 226 11.31 -28.46 37.58
N ASP A 227 10.31 -27.60 37.67
CA ASP A 227 9.20 -27.56 36.71
C ASP A 227 9.51 -26.56 35.60
N TRP A 228 9.29 -26.97 34.35
CA TRP A 228 9.61 -26.18 33.17
C TRP A 228 8.41 -26.10 32.23
N ILE A 229 8.27 -24.96 31.54
CA ILE A 229 7.47 -24.85 30.32
C ILE A 229 8.44 -24.71 29.16
N ILE A 230 8.23 -25.54 28.13
CA ILE A 230 8.90 -25.46 26.85
C ILE A 230 7.95 -24.77 25.86
N PHE A 231 8.43 -23.67 25.29
CA PHE A 231 7.81 -22.95 24.18
C PHE A 231 8.45 -23.40 22.86
N ARG A 232 7.65 -23.95 21.94
CA ARG A 232 8.04 -24.09 20.53
C ARG A 232 7.50 -22.87 19.79
N ILE A 233 8.40 -21.94 19.50
CA ILE A 233 8.08 -20.63 18.92
C ILE A 233 8.39 -20.70 17.42
N GLY A 234 7.45 -20.25 16.61
CA GLY A 234 7.62 -20.10 15.18
C GLY A 234 6.91 -18.86 14.65
N HIS A 235 6.89 -18.71 13.34
CA HIS A 235 6.02 -17.73 12.68
C HIS A 235 5.16 -18.37 11.60
N ALA A 236 4.05 -17.70 11.34
CA ALA A 236 3.09 -18.04 10.30
C ALA A 236 2.49 -16.76 9.69
N PRO A 237 1.92 -16.84 8.49
CA PRO A 237 1.13 -15.76 7.91
C PRO A 237 0.02 -15.26 8.83
N THR A 238 -0.19 -13.96 8.86
CA THR A 238 -1.33 -13.31 9.54
C THR A 238 -2.67 -13.63 8.89
N MET A 239 -2.63 -14.08 7.63
CA MET A 239 -3.80 -14.28 6.76
C MET A 239 -4.60 -13.00 6.47
N ALA A 240 -4.02 -11.82 6.72
CA ALA A 240 -4.60 -10.54 6.32
C ALA A 240 -4.59 -10.40 4.79
N ASP A 241 -5.66 -9.84 4.24
CA ASP A 241 -5.82 -9.51 2.83
C ASP A 241 -6.27 -8.06 2.66
N PRO A 242 -5.96 -7.42 1.51
CA PRO A 242 -6.53 -6.12 1.19
C PRO A 242 -8.05 -6.20 1.15
N HIS A 243 -8.75 -5.09 1.39
CA HIS A 243 -10.21 -5.08 1.45
C HIS A 243 -10.83 -3.75 1.02
N PRO A 244 -12.13 -3.74 0.66
CA PRO A 244 -12.93 -4.90 0.29
C PRO A 244 -12.59 -5.35 -1.15
N LEU A 245 -12.45 -6.66 -1.36
CA LEU A 245 -12.00 -7.19 -2.64
C LEU A 245 -13.13 -7.33 -3.66
N PRO A 246 -12.84 -7.13 -4.96
CA PRO A 246 -13.63 -7.71 -6.03
C PRO A 246 -13.84 -9.22 -5.83
N ASP A 247 -15.03 -9.71 -6.22
CA ASP A 247 -15.49 -11.07 -5.94
C ASP A 247 -14.52 -12.16 -6.46
N ASP A 248 -13.88 -11.92 -7.61
CA ASP A 248 -12.94 -12.85 -8.22
C ASP A 248 -11.62 -13.02 -7.45
N LEU A 249 -11.31 -12.08 -6.55
CA LEU A 249 -10.09 -12.04 -5.74
C LEU A 249 -10.30 -12.50 -4.29
N MET A 250 -11.56 -12.66 -3.86
CA MET A 250 -11.89 -13.13 -2.53
C MET A 250 -11.21 -14.48 -2.25
N GLY A 251 -10.51 -14.57 -1.12
CA GLY A 251 -9.81 -15.79 -0.74
C GLY A 251 -8.65 -16.17 -1.67
N LYS A 252 -8.12 -15.22 -2.44
CA LYS A 252 -6.94 -15.42 -3.29
C LYS A 252 -5.85 -14.37 -3.07
N SER A 253 -6.11 -13.35 -2.26
CA SER A 253 -5.20 -12.25 -2.00
C SER A 253 -4.61 -12.32 -0.60
N TYR A 254 -3.45 -11.67 -0.43
CA TYR A 254 -2.81 -11.45 0.86
C TYR A 254 -2.14 -10.07 0.88
N GLU A 255 -2.04 -9.49 2.07
CA GLU A 255 -1.21 -8.33 2.36
C GLU A 255 0.27 -8.69 2.31
N VAL A 256 1.08 -7.89 1.62
CA VAL A 256 2.54 -8.11 1.55
C VAL A 256 3.19 -7.90 2.92
N ASP A 257 4.24 -8.65 3.22
CA ASP A 257 5.14 -8.38 4.35
C ASP A 257 5.58 -6.91 4.33
N LYS A 258 5.31 -6.16 5.40
CA LYS A 258 5.60 -4.73 5.52
C LYS A 258 7.05 -4.44 5.94
N ILE A 259 7.78 -5.46 6.36
CA ILE A 259 9.16 -5.38 6.87
C ILE A 259 10.16 -5.72 5.75
N THR A 260 9.88 -6.75 4.95
CA THR A 260 10.81 -7.20 3.90
C THR A 260 10.78 -6.30 2.67
N ALA A 261 11.87 -5.54 2.45
CA ALA A 261 12.00 -4.61 1.33
C ALA A 261 11.89 -5.29 -0.05
N GLU A 262 12.40 -6.53 -0.19
CA GLU A 262 12.32 -7.28 -1.44
C GLU A 262 10.86 -7.60 -1.83
N TYR A 263 10.04 -8.00 -0.85
CA TYR A 263 8.65 -8.36 -1.08
C TYR A 263 7.81 -7.13 -1.44
N ASN A 264 8.09 -5.98 -0.84
CA ASN A 264 7.50 -4.70 -1.24
C ASN A 264 7.89 -4.31 -2.67
N LYS A 265 9.17 -4.45 -3.06
CA LYS A 265 9.60 -4.22 -4.45
C LYS A 265 8.88 -5.14 -5.42
N PHE A 266 8.66 -6.40 -5.04
CA PHE A 266 7.88 -7.35 -5.82
C PHE A 266 6.43 -6.89 -6.02
N HIS A 267 5.75 -6.45 -4.96
CA HIS A 267 4.40 -5.88 -5.06
C HIS A 267 4.37 -4.70 -6.04
N TRP A 268 5.26 -3.70 -5.85
CA TRP A 268 5.30 -2.51 -6.70
C TRP A 268 5.60 -2.82 -8.17
N LYS A 269 6.54 -3.73 -8.47
CA LYS A 269 6.79 -4.17 -9.85
C LYS A 269 5.55 -4.81 -10.47
N THR A 270 4.83 -5.62 -9.70
CA THR A 270 3.60 -6.30 -10.15
C THR A 270 2.42 -5.35 -10.35
N VAL A 271 2.46 -4.15 -9.75
CA VAL A 271 1.49 -3.08 -9.97
C VAL A 271 1.90 -2.19 -11.14
N LEU A 272 3.13 -1.70 -11.14
CA LEU A 272 3.60 -0.67 -12.07
C LEU A 272 3.93 -1.21 -13.47
N ASN A 273 4.44 -2.44 -13.59
CA ASN A 273 4.82 -2.96 -14.91
C ASN A 273 3.61 -3.14 -15.83
N PRO A 274 2.50 -3.79 -15.41
CA PRO A 274 1.32 -3.91 -16.26
C PRO A 274 0.68 -2.54 -16.57
N LEU A 275 0.70 -1.60 -15.61
CA LEU A 275 0.24 -0.24 -15.87
C LEU A 275 1.04 0.42 -16.99
N LYS A 276 2.38 0.33 -16.95
CA LYS A 276 3.25 0.86 -18.00
C LYS A 276 2.97 0.22 -19.36
N GLU A 277 2.73 -1.09 -19.39
CA GLU A 277 2.42 -1.82 -20.62
C GLU A 277 1.08 -1.40 -21.23
N HIS A 278 0.01 -1.36 -20.44
CA HIS A 278 -1.35 -1.16 -20.94
C HIS A 278 -1.74 0.31 -21.11
N ILE A 279 -1.21 1.21 -20.28
CA ILE A 279 -1.49 2.65 -20.35
C ILE A 279 -0.58 3.35 -21.37
N GLY A 280 0.66 2.87 -21.51
CA GLY A 280 1.60 3.39 -22.50
C GLY A 280 1.88 4.88 -22.34
N THR A 281 1.61 5.65 -23.40
CA THR A 281 1.98 7.08 -23.50
C THR A 281 1.23 8.01 -22.55
N TYR A 282 0.16 7.54 -21.91
CA TYR A 282 -0.62 8.31 -20.94
C TYR A 282 0.00 8.31 -19.53
N LEU A 283 0.90 7.37 -19.24
CA LEU A 283 1.60 7.30 -17.95
C LEU A 283 2.50 8.53 -17.77
N GLY A 284 2.35 9.22 -16.64
CA GLY A 284 3.01 10.50 -16.35
C GLY A 284 2.39 11.71 -17.06
N LYS A 285 1.35 11.51 -17.88
CA LYS A 285 0.59 12.58 -18.54
C LYS A 285 -0.78 12.73 -17.90
N SER A 286 -1.78 12.01 -18.37
CA SER A 286 -3.11 12.00 -17.75
C SER A 286 -3.21 10.99 -16.62
N PHE A 287 -2.34 9.97 -16.57
CA PHE A 287 -2.26 9.04 -15.46
C PHE A 287 -1.03 9.38 -14.59
N LYS A 288 -1.22 10.07 -13.46
CA LYS A 288 -0.11 10.76 -12.76
C LYS A 288 0.26 10.21 -11.40
N HIS A 289 -0.66 9.55 -10.71
CA HIS A 289 -0.43 9.17 -9.31
C HIS A 289 -0.84 7.74 -9.01
N ILE A 290 -0.19 7.18 -8.00
CA ILE A 290 -0.63 5.98 -7.30
C ILE A 290 -0.89 6.37 -5.86
N LEU A 291 -2.04 5.99 -5.33
CA LEU A 291 -2.41 6.21 -3.94
C LEU A 291 -2.08 4.96 -3.11
N ILE A 292 -1.63 5.20 -1.88
CA ILE A 292 -1.63 4.23 -0.78
C ILE A 292 -2.53 4.85 0.28
N ASP A 293 -3.66 4.21 0.59
CA ASP A 293 -4.60 4.74 1.57
C ASP A 293 -4.15 4.47 3.02
N SER A 294 -5.02 4.78 3.97
CA SER A 294 -4.83 4.51 5.39
C SER A 294 -4.58 3.01 5.67
N TYR A 295 -3.78 2.74 6.71
CA TYR A 295 -3.33 1.39 6.98
C TYR A 295 -4.38 0.58 7.75
N GLU A 296 -4.92 -0.46 7.12
CA GLU A 296 -5.93 -1.35 7.72
C GLU A 296 -5.56 -2.84 7.65
N ALA A 297 -4.28 -3.17 7.48
CA ALA A 297 -3.80 -4.54 7.32
C ALA A 297 -3.61 -5.32 8.63
N ARG A 298 -4.11 -4.80 9.77
CA ARG A 298 -3.89 -5.31 11.13
C ARG A 298 -2.40 -5.33 11.52
N GLN A 299 -2.00 -6.15 12.49
CA GLN A 299 -0.65 -6.15 13.04
C GLN A 299 0.24 -7.22 12.38
N GLN A 300 1.51 -6.88 12.21
CA GLN A 300 2.60 -7.80 11.90
C GLN A 300 3.68 -7.63 12.97
N ASN A 301 4.18 -8.73 13.52
CA ASN A 301 5.25 -8.70 14.53
C ASN A 301 6.46 -9.57 14.19
N TRP A 302 6.49 -10.20 13.00
CA TRP A 302 7.63 -10.98 12.55
C TRP A 302 7.88 -10.85 11.04
N SER A 303 9.08 -11.22 10.62
CA SER A 303 9.49 -11.45 9.23
C SER A 303 10.77 -12.30 9.24
N GLU A 304 11.12 -12.95 8.13
CA GLU A 304 12.38 -13.72 8.03
C GLU A 304 13.61 -12.86 8.35
N THR A 305 13.56 -11.57 8.04
CA THR A 305 14.66 -10.62 8.28
C THR A 305 14.59 -9.93 9.65
N PHE A 306 13.56 -10.20 10.46
CA PHE A 306 13.30 -9.45 11.70
C PHE A 306 14.43 -9.56 12.72
N ARG A 307 14.93 -10.78 13.00
CA ARG A 307 15.99 -11.00 13.99
C ARG A 307 17.28 -10.26 13.64
N GLU A 308 17.70 -10.34 12.38
CA GLU A 308 18.89 -9.65 11.88
C GLU A 308 18.74 -8.12 12.01
N GLU A 309 17.61 -7.58 11.55
CA GLU A 309 17.33 -6.14 11.64
C GLU A 309 17.19 -5.67 13.09
N PHE A 310 16.61 -6.47 13.97
CA PHE A 310 16.53 -6.18 15.40
C PHE A 310 17.92 -6.09 16.01
N MET A 311 18.76 -7.11 15.81
CA MET A 311 20.13 -7.14 16.35
C MET A 311 20.95 -5.95 15.85
N LYS A 312 20.84 -5.61 14.57
CA LYS A 312 21.50 -4.44 13.96
C LYS A 312 21.07 -3.12 14.61
N ARG A 313 19.80 -2.98 14.99
CA ARG A 313 19.23 -1.72 15.51
C ARG A 313 19.28 -1.61 17.03
N LYS A 314 19.25 -2.73 17.75
CA LYS A 314 19.12 -2.80 19.21
C LYS A 314 20.38 -3.31 19.90
N GLY A 315 21.29 -3.97 19.18
CA GLY A 315 22.58 -4.42 19.70
C GLY A 315 22.51 -5.71 20.54
N TYR A 316 21.38 -6.42 20.56
CA TYR A 316 21.23 -7.71 21.23
C TYR A 316 20.23 -8.61 20.50
N ASP A 317 20.30 -9.91 20.78
CA ASP A 317 19.43 -10.93 20.20
C ASP A 317 18.03 -10.89 20.83
N PRO A 318 16.93 -10.79 20.07
CA PRO A 318 15.58 -10.81 20.63
C PRO A 318 15.14 -12.18 21.14
N ILE A 319 15.78 -13.29 20.72
CA ILE A 319 15.30 -14.65 21.01
C ILE A 319 15.09 -14.95 22.51
N PRO A 320 15.95 -14.51 23.44
CA PRO A 320 15.71 -14.72 24.87
C PRO A 320 14.54 -13.90 25.46
N TRP A 321 13.91 -13.01 24.69
CA TRP A 321 12.88 -12.07 25.13
C TRP A 321 11.51 -12.27 24.46
N ILE A 322 11.42 -13.16 23.46
CA ILE A 322 10.18 -13.51 22.76
C ILE A 322 9.50 -14.70 23.42
#